data_AF-A0A2D7HJ50-F1
#
_entry.id   AF-A0A2D7HJ50-F1
#
_cell.length_a   1.000
_cell.length_b   1.000
_cell.length_c   1.000
_cell.angle_alpha   90.00
_cell.angle_beta   90.00
_cell.angle_gamma   90.00
#
_symmetry.space_group_name_H-M   'P 1'
#
loop_
_entity.id
_entity.type
_entity.pdbx_description
1 polymer ?
#
loop_
_entity_poly.entity_id
_entity_poly.type
_entity_poly.pdbx_seq_one_letter_code
_entity_poly.pdbx_strand_id
1 'polypeptide(L)'
;MAKQINRRSILTKKDCLAMAQTETTDLRYASDPDPEQAEQIASRLSIDVPNCDLPLEQRGQEVLRLAQSAFAQTGAWVVFYREMLGTDGVVRQLYSTSEEMRYFEDSSEFAELQEMVAAMRSQDASKGDATEPERMITIRLPKSLHDALRIESEEMNLSINKLCISKLLQRIESRFIPIQQGRRRGRRPGPQGPRKKDIATLETHVVTDQTPLQ
;
A
#
# COMPACT_ATOMS: atom_id res chain seq x y z
N MET A 1 -24.21 -15.13 52.98
CA MET A 1 -22.84 -14.55 52.98
C MET A 1 -21.91 -15.50 52.25
N ALA A 2 -21.47 -15.16 51.04
CA ALA A 2 -20.18 -15.55 50.45
C ALA A 2 -20.09 -14.95 49.03
N LYS A 3 -19.30 -13.88 48.89
CA LYS A 3 -18.79 -13.34 47.63
C LYS A 3 -17.53 -14.13 47.27
N GLN A 4 -17.37 -14.56 46.02
CA GLN A 4 -16.04 -14.69 45.39
C GLN A 4 -16.18 -14.76 43.86
N ILE A 5 -16.05 -13.63 43.17
CA ILE A 5 -14.83 -13.04 42.59
C ILE A 5 -14.59 -13.55 41.16
N ASN A 6 -15.06 -12.71 40.26
CA ASN A 6 -14.81 -12.63 38.83
C ASN A 6 -13.31 -12.45 38.57
N ARG A 7 -12.63 -13.46 38.01
CA ARG A 7 -11.28 -13.30 37.45
C ARG A 7 -11.42 -12.86 35.99
N ARG A 8 -11.51 -11.54 35.76
CA ARG A 8 -11.17 -10.95 34.46
C ARG A 8 -9.67 -11.16 34.25
N SER A 9 -9.31 -12.04 33.33
CA SER A 9 -7.96 -12.13 32.80
C SER A 9 -7.67 -10.84 32.04
N ILE A 10 -6.84 -9.98 32.62
CA ILE A 10 -6.30 -8.82 31.94
C ILE A 10 -5.30 -9.36 30.92
N LEU A 11 -5.69 -9.39 29.65
CA LEU A 11 -4.79 -9.71 28.55
C LEU A 11 -3.76 -8.57 28.45
N THR A 12 -2.49 -8.91 28.55
CA THR A 12 -1.41 -7.91 28.57
C THR A 12 -0.84 -7.73 27.17
N LYS A 13 -0.12 -6.61 26.97
CA LYS A 13 0.56 -6.19 25.73
C LYS A 13 1.36 -7.29 24.99
N LYS A 14 1.71 -8.39 25.67
CA LYS A 14 2.38 -9.57 25.09
C LYS A 14 1.45 -10.46 24.27
N ASP A 15 0.17 -10.54 24.62
CA ASP A 15 -0.74 -11.55 24.07
C ASP A 15 -1.25 -11.15 22.67
N CYS A 16 -1.47 -9.85 22.42
CA CYS A 16 -1.76 -9.35 21.07
C CYS A 16 -0.53 -9.41 20.14
N LEU A 17 0.69 -9.28 20.69
CA LEU A 17 1.92 -9.32 19.91
C LEU A 17 2.36 -10.75 19.53
N ALA A 18 1.94 -11.76 20.31
CA ALA A 18 2.42 -13.13 20.17
C ALA A 18 1.75 -13.95 19.06
N MET A 19 0.58 -13.54 18.55
CA MET A 19 -0.17 -14.35 17.56
C MET A 19 0.15 -14.03 16.09
N ALA A 20 1.04 -13.06 15.82
CA ALA A 20 1.34 -12.58 14.46
C ALA A 20 2.76 -12.95 13.94
N GLN A 21 3.51 -13.81 14.63
CA GLN A 21 4.83 -14.24 14.15
C GLN A 21 4.70 -15.36 13.12
N THR A 22 4.22 -15.00 11.93
CA THR A 22 4.55 -15.78 10.74
C THR A 22 5.97 -15.37 10.38
N GLU A 23 6.93 -16.31 10.39
CA GLU A 23 8.31 -16.07 9.94
C GLU A 23 8.31 -15.61 8.47
N THR A 24 8.17 -14.31 8.25
CA THR A 24 8.46 -13.66 6.98
C THR A 24 9.96 -13.64 6.82
N THR A 25 10.47 -14.55 6.00
CA THR A 25 11.81 -14.42 5.42
C THR A 25 11.92 -13.03 4.80
N ASP A 26 12.64 -12.10 5.43
CA ASP A 26 12.78 -10.72 4.97
C ASP A 26 13.47 -10.69 3.60
N LEU A 27 12.64 -10.60 2.55
CA LEU A 27 13.09 -10.41 1.19
C LEU A 27 13.45 -8.93 1.04
N ARG A 28 14.76 -8.63 1.10
CA ARG A 28 15.24 -7.26 0.92
C ARG A 28 15.21 -6.86 -0.55
N TYR A 29 14.42 -5.84 -0.91
CA TYR A 29 14.30 -5.27 -2.26
C TYR A 29 15.39 -4.22 -2.52
N ALA A 30 15.74 -4.01 -3.79
CA ALA A 30 16.72 -3.00 -4.19
C ALA A 30 16.26 -1.56 -3.91
N SER A 31 14.95 -1.37 -3.71
CA SER A 31 14.34 -0.10 -3.30
C SER A 31 14.02 -0.05 -1.81
N ASP A 32 14.50 -1.00 -1.01
CA ASP A 32 14.47 -0.85 0.45
C ASP A 32 15.45 0.27 0.85
N PRO A 33 14.99 1.28 1.59
CA PRO A 33 15.88 2.31 2.13
C PRO A 33 16.89 1.68 3.09
N ASP A 34 18.04 2.35 3.25
CA ASP A 34 18.98 1.97 4.30
C ASP A 34 18.31 2.06 5.67
N PRO A 35 18.72 1.24 6.67
CA PRO A 35 18.04 1.15 7.95
C PRO A 35 17.84 2.51 8.65
N GLU A 36 18.80 3.43 8.55
CA GLU A 36 18.68 4.78 9.09
C GLU A 36 17.63 5.66 8.38
N GLN A 37 17.46 5.48 7.06
CA GLN A 37 16.41 6.14 6.29
C GLN A 37 15.04 5.48 6.51
N ALA A 38 15.01 4.16 6.70
CA ALA A 38 13.81 3.41 7.04
C ALA A 38 13.22 3.91 8.37
N GLU A 39 14.06 4.18 9.37
CA GLU A 39 13.63 4.73 10.66
C GLU A 39 13.01 6.13 10.54
N GLN A 40 13.58 6.99 9.68
CA GLN A 40 13.03 8.33 9.43
C GLN A 40 11.69 8.27 8.68
N ILE A 41 11.58 7.41 7.67
CA ILE A 41 10.35 7.14 6.91
C ILE A 41 9.26 6.50 7.80
N ALA A 42 9.68 5.68 8.77
CA ALA A 42 8.82 5.01 9.73
C ALA A 42 8.31 5.91 10.86
N SER A 43 8.55 7.22 10.82
CA SER A 43 7.95 8.18 11.75
C SER A 43 6.41 8.07 11.66
N ARG A 44 5.82 7.28 12.55
CA ARG A 44 4.38 7.04 12.59
C ARG A 44 3.67 8.29 13.09
N LEU A 45 2.42 8.46 12.65
CA LEU A 45 1.56 9.50 13.17
C LEU A 45 1.26 9.24 14.66
N SER A 46 1.03 10.32 15.41
CA SER A 46 0.65 10.23 16.82
C SER A 46 -0.85 9.95 16.93
N ILE A 47 -1.25 8.75 16.50
CA ILE A 47 -2.63 8.26 16.55
C ILE A 47 -2.84 7.53 17.89
N ASP A 48 -4.00 7.72 18.51
CA ASP A 48 -4.36 6.99 19.74
C ASP A 48 -4.34 5.47 19.50
N VAL A 49 -4.06 4.71 20.56
CA VAL A 49 -4.07 3.24 20.48
C VAL A 49 -5.50 2.75 20.18
N PRO A 50 -5.71 1.89 19.16
CA PRO A 50 -7.02 1.34 18.87
C PRO A 50 -7.56 0.53 20.04
N ASN A 51 -8.85 0.72 20.36
CA ASN A 51 -9.51 -0.08 21.37
C ASN A 51 -9.96 -1.43 20.80
N CYS A 52 -9.10 -2.44 20.89
CA CYS A 52 -9.36 -3.79 20.36
C CYS A 52 -10.44 -4.57 21.14
N ASP A 53 -10.82 -4.13 22.33
CA ASP A 53 -11.82 -4.81 23.17
C ASP A 53 -13.27 -4.44 22.77
N LEU A 54 -13.44 -3.58 21.75
CA LEU A 54 -14.76 -3.16 21.28
C LEU A 54 -15.51 -4.31 20.58
N PRO A 55 -16.85 -4.38 20.75
CA PRO A 55 -17.72 -5.21 19.92
C PRO A 55 -17.58 -4.87 18.43
N LEU A 56 -17.76 -5.87 17.56
CA LEU A 56 -17.53 -5.77 16.12
C LEU A 56 -18.28 -4.60 15.46
N GLU A 57 -19.50 -4.32 15.95
CA GLU A 57 -20.40 -3.28 15.45
C GLU A 57 -19.91 -1.86 15.78
N GLN A 58 -19.08 -1.71 16.82
CA GLN A 58 -18.55 -0.41 17.28
C GLN A 58 -17.15 -0.13 16.73
N ARG A 59 -16.44 -1.15 16.25
CA ARG A 59 -15.08 -1.01 15.72
C ARG A 59 -15.02 -0.07 14.51
N GLY A 60 -16.06 -0.01 13.68
CA GLY A 60 -16.09 0.86 12.50
C GLY A 60 -16.06 2.35 12.88
N GLN A 61 -16.81 2.73 13.91
CA GLN A 61 -16.81 4.09 14.44
C GLN A 61 -15.46 4.45 15.08
N GLU A 62 -14.82 3.49 15.75
CA GLU A 62 -13.46 3.70 16.28
C GLU A 62 -12.44 3.89 15.15
N VAL A 63 -12.55 3.14 14.05
CA VAL A 63 -11.72 3.37 12.85
C VAL A 63 -11.89 4.81 12.35
N LEU A 64 -13.12 5.30 12.20
CA LEU A 64 -13.37 6.66 11.71
C LEU A 64 -12.86 7.73 12.69
N ARG A 65 -13.03 7.55 13.99
CA ARG A 65 -12.50 8.47 15.00
C ARG A 65 -10.97 8.60 14.87
N LEU A 66 -10.28 7.47 14.74
CA LEU A 66 -8.83 7.42 14.55
C LEU A 66 -8.41 7.99 13.18
N ALA A 67 -9.19 7.69 12.13
CA ALA A 67 -8.99 8.22 10.79
C ALA A 67 -9.08 9.75 10.78
N GLN A 68 -10.07 10.34 11.44
CA GLN A 68 -10.23 11.80 11.51
C GLN A 68 -9.03 12.46 12.19
N SER A 69 -8.51 11.85 13.28
CA SER A 69 -7.29 12.31 13.93
C SER A 69 -6.07 12.22 13.00
N ALA A 70 -5.90 11.09 12.32
CA ALA A 70 -4.81 10.89 11.35
C ALA A 70 -4.92 11.88 10.17
N PHE A 71 -6.14 12.13 9.68
CA PHE A 71 -6.41 13.01 8.55
C PHE A 71 -6.01 14.46 8.84
N ALA A 72 -6.17 14.91 10.09
CA ALA A 72 -5.74 16.24 10.51
C ALA A 72 -4.21 16.37 10.70
N GLN A 73 -3.49 15.26 10.87
CA GLN A 73 -2.05 15.24 11.17
C GLN A 73 -1.16 15.16 9.93
N THR A 74 -1.67 14.69 8.78
CA THR A 74 -0.88 14.52 7.57
C THR A 74 -1.57 15.03 6.32
N GLY A 75 -0.80 15.64 5.41
CA GLY A 75 -1.24 15.93 4.04
C GLY A 75 -0.82 14.86 3.02
N ALA A 76 -0.03 13.87 3.43
CA ALA A 76 0.48 12.82 2.56
C ALA A 76 -0.41 11.57 2.63
N TRP A 77 -1.09 11.25 1.51
CA TRP A 77 -2.03 10.12 1.48
C TRP A 77 -1.36 8.77 1.73
N VAL A 78 -0.09 8.59 1.35
CA VAL A 78 0.66 7.34 1.58
C VAL A 78 0.85 7.06 3.07
N VAL A 79 1.14 8.11 3.86
CA VAL A 79 1.28 8.00 5.32
C VAL A 79 -0.06 7.65 5.93
N PHE A 80 -1.13 8.32 5.53
CA PHE A 80 -2.49 8.01 5.99
C PHE A 80 -2.90 6.57 5.65
N TYR A 81 -2.66 6.14 4.41
CA TYR A 81 -2.97 4.79 3.95
C TYR A 81 -2.21 3.75 4.77
N ARG A 82 -0.91 3.96 5.00
CA ARG A 82 -0.07 3.06 5.78
C ARG A 82 -0.55 2.91 7.23
N GLU A 83 -0.88 4.01 7.90
CA GLU A 83 -1.32 3.99 9.30
C GLU A 83 -2.73 3.40 9.46
N MET A 84 -3.64 3.64 8.49
CA MET A 84 -5.03 3.18 8.61
C MET A 84 -5.26 1.80 7.96
N LEU A 85 -4.91 1.66 6.69
CA LEU A 85 -5.24 0.50 5.82
C LEU A 85 -4.03 -0.41 5.53
N GLY A 86 -2.82 0.00 5.93
CA GLY A 86 -1.61 -0.79 5.78
C GLY A 86 -1.66 -2.13 6.52
N THR A 87 -0.67 -2.98 6.28
CA THR A 87 -0.60 -4.34 6.87
C THR A 87 -0.62 -4.34 8.39
N ASP A 88 -0.02 -3.32 9.01
CA ASP A 88 0.01 -3.11 10.46
C ASP A 88 -0.88 -1.94 10.90
N GLY A 89 -1.77 -1.48 10.03
CA GLY A 89 -2.61 -0.32 10.25
C GLY A 89 -3.75 -0.58 11.25
N VAL A 90 -4.41 0.49 11.67
CA VAL A 90 -5.53 0.48 12.63
C VAL A 90 -6.61 -0.53 12.23
N VAL A 91 -6.97 -0.58 10.94
CA VAL A 91 -8.02 -1.48 10.46
C VAL A 91 -7.63 -2.94 10.63
N ARG A 92 -6.37 -3.31 10.35
CA ARG A 92 -5.88 -4.68 10.54
C ARG A 92 -5.79 -5.09 12.01
N GLN A 93 -5.50 -4.14 12.89
CA GLN A 93 -5.48 -4.37 14.33
C GLN A 93 -6.89 -4.63 14.89
N LEU A 94 -7.90 -3.89 14.42
CA LEU A 94 -9.30 -4.05 14.85
C LEU A 94 -10.04 -5.21 14.17
N TYR A 95 -9.64 -5.58 12.96
CA TYR A 95 -10.26 -6.65 12.17
C TYR A 95 -9.21 -7.69 11.75
N SER A 96 -8.83 -8.54 12.70
CA SER A 96 -7.69 -9.46 12.54
C SER A 96 -8.02 -10.66 11.63
N THR A 97 -9.27 -11.08 11.56
CA THR A 97 -9.69 -12.20 10.70
C THR A 97 -10.20 -11.74 9.33
N SER A 98 -10.16 -12.64 8.35
CA SER A 98 -10.68 -12.33 7.01
C SER A 98 -12.20 -12.11 6.98
N GLU A 99 -12.95 -12.74 7.90
CA GLU A 99 -14.40 -12.58 8.00
C GLU A 99 -14.76 -11.22 8.61
N GLU A 100 -14.11 -10.85 9.70
CA GLU A 100 -14.24 -9.53 10.32
C GLU A 100 -13.86 -8.40 9.36
N MET A 101 -12.75 -8.56 8.61
CA MET A 101 -12.34 -7.58 7.61
C MET A 101 -13.40 -7.40 6.52
N ARG A 102 -14.00 -8.51 6.04
CA ARG A 102 -15.08 -8.44 5.04
C ARG A 102 -16.30 -7.73 5.58
N TYR A 103 -16.67 -7.98 6.84
CA TYR A 103 -17.76 -7.29 7.50
C TYR A 103 -17.55 -5.77 7.51
N PHE A 104 -16.35 -5.31 7.86
CA PHE A 104 -16.02 -3.89 7.81
C PHE A 104 -16.03 -3.32 6.40
N GLU A 105 -15.45 -4.03 5.42
CA GLU A 105 -15.40 -3.59 4.02
C GLU A 105 -16.79 -3.42 3.37
N ASP A 106 -17.81 -4.10 3.90
CA ASP A 106 -19.20 -3.96 3.46
C ASP A 106 -19.98 -2.88 4.26
N SER A 107 -19.34 -2.20 5.22
CA SER A 107 -19.95 -1.18 6.09
C SER A 107 -19.85 0.23 5.51
N SER A 108 -20.72 1.14 5.98
CA SER A 108 -20.69 2.56 5.60
C SER A 108 -19.42 3.27 6.06
N GLU A 109 -18.86 2.86 7.19
CA GLU A 109 -17.64 3.44 7.75
C GLU A 109 -16.42 3.15 6.86
N PHE A 110 -16.38 2.00 6.20
CA PHE A 110 -15.32 1.73 5.22
C PHE A 110 -15.46 2.59 3.96
N ALA A 111 -16.70 2.84 3.50
CA ALA A 111 -16.93 3.75 2.38
C ALA A 111 -16.46 5.18 2.71
N GLU A 112 -16.78 5.69 3.90
CA GLU A 112 -16.31 7.00 4.37
C GLU A 112 -14.77 7.03 4.48
N LEU A 113 -14.15 5.99 5.02
CA LEU A 113 -12.68 5.89 5.07
C LEU A 113 -12.05 5.92 3.66
N GLN A 114 -12.67 5.26 2.68
CA GLN A 114 -12.22 5.30 1.28
C GLN A 114 -12.37 6.70 0.66
N GLU A 115 -13.45 7.41 0.98
CA GLU A 115 -13.63 8.81 0.56
C GLU A 115 -12.54 9.72 1.14
N MET A 116 -12.15 9.52 2.41
CA MET A 116 -11.03 10.25 3.02
C MET A 116 -9.72 9.99 2.26
N VAL A 117 -9.42 8.72 1.91
CA VAL A 117 -8.23 8.39 1.11
C VAL A 117 -8.28 9.05 -0.27
N ALA A 118 -9.43 8.99 -0.94
CA ALA A 118 -9.62 9.60 -2.25
C ALA A 118 -9.43 11.14 -2.19
N ALA A 119 -9.97 11.78 -1.16
CA ALA A 119 -9.82 13.21 -0.93
C ALA A 119 -8.34 13.60 -0.76
N MET A 120 -7.58 12.90 0.09
CA MET A 120 -6.14 13.15 0.24
C MET A 120 -5.38 12.98 -1.07
N ARG A 121 -5.68 11.91 -1.82
CA ARG A 121 -5.05 11.64 -3.12
C ARG A 121 -5.32 12.72 -4.16
N SER A 122 -6.49 13.36 -4.11
CA SER A 122 -6.83 14.44 -5.02
C SER A 122 -6.01 15.72 -4.76
N GLN A 123 -5.59 15.92 -3.50
CA GLN A 123 -4.85 17.09 -3.06
C GLN A 123 -3.32 16.87 -3.08
N ASP A 124 -2.87 15.61 -3.07
CA ASP A 124 -1.44 15.31 -3.06
C ASP A 124 -0.77 15.65 -4.40
N ALA A 125 -0.09 16.80 -4.41
CA ALA A 125 0.75 17.27 -5.50
C ALA A 125 2.20 16.75 -5.38
N SER A 126 2.53 16.03 -4.32
CA SER A 126 3.89 15.58 -4.03
C SER A 126 4.31 14.48 -5.01
N LYS A 127 5.57 14.53 -5.46
CA LYS A 127 6.22 13.36 -6.06
C LYS A 127 6.52 12.42 -4.90
N GLY A 128 5.82 11.28 -4.83
CA GLY A 128 5.71 10.38 -3.68
C GLY A 128 7.00 9.80 -3.09
N ASP A 129 8.16 10.07 -3.68
CA ASP A 129 9.45 9.49 -3.29
C ASP A 129 9.98 9.92 -1.91
N ALA A 130 9.47 11.00 -1.31
CA ALA A 130 10.04 11.53 -0.05
C ALA A 130 9.49 10.85 1.22
N THR A 131 8.29 10.27 1.17
CA THR A 131 7.55 9.82 2.36
C THR A 131 7.43 8.31 2.50
N GLU A 132 7.60 7.56 1.42
CA GLU A 132 7.61 6.09 1.43
C GLU A 132 8.34 5.56 0.20
N PRO A 133 9.18 4.51 0.32
CA PRO A 133 9.90 3.97 -0.82
C PRO A 133 8.94 3.24 -1.77
N GLU A 134 8.95 3.59 -3.04
CA GLU A 134 8.03 2.99 -4.02
C GLU A 134 8.41 1.54 -4.38
N ARG A 135 7.40 0.73 -4.72
CA ARG A 135 7.57 -0.64 -5.23
C ARG A 135 6.91 -0.77 -6.60
N MET A 136 7.66 -1.25 -7.59
CA MET A 136 7.17 -1.41 -8.95
C MET A 136 6.49 -2.77 -9.15
N ILE A 137 5.24 -2.75 -9.61
CA ILE A 137 4.52 -3.94 -10.05
C ILE A 137 4.52 -3.99 -11.58
N THR A 138 5.11 -5.02 -12.17
CA THR A 138 5.05 -5.25 -13.63
C THR A 138 4.07 -6.37 -13.94
N ILE A 139 2.98 -6.03 -14.65
CA ILE A 139 1.95 -6.97 -15.08
C ILE A 139 1.94 -7.10 -16.61
N ARG A 140 1.63 -8.30 -17.12
CA ARG A 140 1.39 -8.54 -18.55
C ARG A 140 -0.11 -8.40 -18.81
N LEU A 141 -0.50 -7.40 -19.61
CA LEU A 141 -1.89 -7.15 -19.98
C LEU A 141 -2.12 -7.51 -21.46
N PRO A 142 -3.30 -8.06 -21.83
CA PRO A 142 -3.74 -8.09 -23.22
C PRO A 142 -3.76 -6.68 -23.81
N LYS A 143 -3.40 -6.55 -25.10
CA LYS A 143 -3.34 -5.25 -25.79
C LYS A 143 -4.66 -4.48 -25.67
N SER A 144 -5.79 -5.14 -25.91
CA SER A 144 -7.11 -4.52 -25.84
C SER A 144 -7.42 -3.93 -24.47
N LEU A 145 -7.03 -4.61 -23.39
CA LEU A 145 -7.22 -4.12 -22.02
C LEU A 145 -6.32 -2.91 -21.73
N HIS A 146 -5.07 -2.94 -22.19
CA HIS A 146 -4.18 -1.79 -22.08
C HIS A 146 -4.73 -0.57 -22.82
N ASP A 147 -5.23 -0.76 -24.04
CA ASP A 147 -5.80 0.32 -24.86
C ASP A 147 -7.07 0.89 -24.20
N ALA A 148 -7.91 0.05 -23.60
CA ALA A 148 -9.07 0.51 -22.81
C ALA A 148 -8.66 1.36 -21.60
N LEU A 149 -7.65 0.94 -20.83
CA LEU A 149 -7.12 1.72 -19.70
C LEU A 149 -6.53 3.06 -20.14
N ARG A 150 -5.89 3.10 -21.32
CA ARG A 150 -5.36 4.33 -21.89
C ARG A 150 -6.50 5.32 -22.19
N ILE A 151 -7.52 4.88 -22.93
CA ILE A 151 -8.67 5.72 -23.30
C ILE A 151 -9.37 6.24 -22.03
N GLU A 152 -9.65 5.35 -21.08
CA GLU A 152 -10.29 5.71 -19.81
C GLU A 152 -9.47 6.76 -19.02
N SER A 153 -8.13 6.64 -19.02
CA SER A 153 -7.27 7.63 -18.37
C SER A 153 -7.28 8.98 -19.08
N GLU A 154 -7.37 9.00 -20.41
CA GLU A 154 -7.48 10.22 -21.22
C GLU A 154 -8.83 10.91 -20.96
N GLU A 155 -9.94 10.15 -20.92
CA GLU A 155 -11.28 10.66 -20.60
C GLU A 155 -11.36 11.31 -19.21
N MET A 156 -10.66 10.73 -18.23
CA MET A 156 -10.60 11.25 -16.85
C MET A 156 -9.49 12.29 -16.62
N ASN A 157 -8.69 12.64 -17.63
CA ASN A 157 -7.53 13.53 -17.51
C ASN A 157 -6.49 13.05 -16.45
N LEU A 158 -6.26 11.75 -16.37
CA LEU A 158 -5.31 11.12 -15.45
C LEU A 158 -4.15 10.47 -16.23
N SER A 159 -3.01 10.30 -15.56
CA SER A 159 -2.02 9.35 -16.05
C SER A 159 -2.54 7.92 -15.86
N ILE A 160 -2.11 6.99 -16.72
CA ILE A 160 -2.47 5.58 -16.59
C ILE A 160 -2.11 5.02 -15.21
N ASN A 161 -0.99 5.46 -14.61
CA ASN A 161 -0.59 5.06 -13.26
C ASN A 161 -1.58 5.55 -12.20
N LYS A 162 -2.02 6.82 -12.25
CA LYS A 162 -3.01 7.35 -11.30
C LYS A 162 -4.32 6.58 -11.37
N LEU A 163 -4.80 6.29 -12.59
CA LEU A 163 -6.00 5.47 -12.79
C LEU A 163 -5.83 4.06 -12.22
N CYS A 164 -4.73 3.38 -12.56
CA CYS A 164 -4.44 2.03 -12.07
C CYS A 164 -4.36 1.96 -10.54
N ILE A 165 -3.65 2.88 -9.88
CA ILE A 165 -3.59 2.93 -8.42
C ILE A 165 -4.99 3.17 -7.84
N SER A 166 -5.80 4.06 -8.43
CA SER A 166 -7.19 4.26 -7.99
C SER A 166 -8.01 2.99 -8.07
N LYS A 167 -7.91 2.22 -9.16
CA LYS A 167 -8.59 0.92 -9.29
C LYS A 167 -8.06 -0.12 -8.31
N LEU A 168 -6.76 -0.13 -8.01
CA LEU A 168 -6.14 -1.08 -7.06
C LEU A 168 -6.53 -0.82 -5.59
N LEU A 169 -6.88 0.43 -5.24
CA LEU A 169 -7.37 0.74 -3.90
C LEU A 169 -8.83 0.28 -3.67
N GLN A 170 -9.60 0.09 -4.74
CA GLN A 170 -10.98 -0.37 -4.63
C GLN A 170 -11.01 -1.85 -4.27
N ARG A 171 -11.95 -2.21 -3.38
CA ARG A 171 -12.24 -3.62 -3.10
C ARG A 171 -12.78 -4.27 -4.38
N ILE A 172 -12.20 -5.41 -4.72
CA ILE A 172 -12.75 -6.32 -5.71
C ILE A 172 -13.53 -7.42 -4.99
N GLU A 173 -14.77 -7.67 -5.41
CA GLU A 173 -15.53 -8.79 -4.85
C GLU A 173 -14.89 -10.12 -5.24
N SER A 174 -14.85 -11.05 -4.27
CA SER A 174 -14.21 -12.36 -4.43
C SER A 174 -14.72 -13.17 -5.64
N ARG A 175 -15.98 -12.97 -6.05
CA ARG A 175 -16.58 -13.64 -7.24
C ARG A 175 -15.92 -13.26 -8.56
N PHE A 176 -15.26 -12.10 -8.64
CA PHE A 176 -14.58 -11.62 -9.84
C PHE A 176 -13.10 -12.05 -9.89
N ILE A 177 -12.61 -12.73 -8.84
CA ILE A 177 -11.23 -13.21 -8.77
C ILE A 177 -11.19 -14.68 -9.21
N PRO A 178 -10.42 -15.02 -10.26
CA PRO A 178 -10.30 -16.41 -10.69
C PRO A 178 -9.61 -17.26 -9.61
N ILE A 179 -10.12 -18.48 -9.40
CA ILE A 179 -9.49 -19.44 -8.48
C ILE A 179 -8.15 -19.87 -9.09
N GLN A 180 -7.07 -19.68 -8.33
CA GLN A 180 -5.75 -20.11 -8.76
C GLN A 180 -5.69 -21.64 -8.84
N GLN A 181 -5.56 -22.17 -10.06
CA GLN A 181 -5.41 -23.62 -10.29
C GLN A 181 -3.94 -24.04 -10.20
N GLY A 182 -3.65 -25.07 -9.39
CA GLY A 182 -2.32 -25.66 -9.24
C GLY A 182 -1.40 -24.96 -8.25
N ARG A 183 -0.10 -25.33 -8.24
CA ARG A 183 0.91 -24.67 -7.39
C ARG A 183 1.02 -23.21 -7.80
N ARG A 184 1.15 -22.31 -6.81
CA ARG A 184 1.37 -20.87 -7.04
C ARG A 184 2.54 -20.68 -8.02
N ARG A 185 2.23 -20.44 -9.29
CA ARG A 185 3.23 -20.22 -10.34
C ARG A 185 3.64 -18.75 -10.29
N GLY A 186 4.92 -18.52 -10.07
CA GLY A 186 5.53 -17.21 -10.00
C GLY A 186 6.83 -17.30 -9.23
N ARG A 187 7.87 -16.61 -9.68
CA ARG A 187 8.98 -16.30 -8.78
C ARG A 187 8.41 -15.34 -7.72
N ARG A 188 8.78 -15.50 -6.45
CA ARG A 188 8.54 -14.44 -5.46
C ARG A 188 9.08 -13.14 -6.08
N PRO A 189 8.34 -12.03 -6.07
CA PRO A 189 8.86 -10.75 -6.53
C PRO A 189 10.21 -10.54 -5.86
N GLY A 190 11.28 -10.62 -6.66
CA GLY A 190 12.64 -10.47 -6.20
C GLY A 190 13.11 -9.06 -6.49
N PRO A 191 14.24 -8.64 -5.91
CA PRO A 191 14.87 -7.37 -6.24
C PRO A 191 15.11 -7.34 -7.75
N GLN A 192 14.46 -6.40 -8.46
CA GLN A 192 14.82 -6.17 -9.85
C GLN A 192 16.19 -5.48 -9.84
N GLY A 193 17.19 -6.19 -10.35
CA GLY A 193 18.56 -5.69 -10.40
C GLY A 193 18.63 -4.32 -11.10
N PRO A 194 19.66 -3.51 -10.78
CA PRO A 194 19.78 -2.16 -11.32
C PRO A 194 19.74 -2.18 -12.85
N ARG A 195 18.93 -1.28 -13.42
CA ARG A 195 18.74 -1.10 -14.86
C ARG A 195 20.10 -0.83 -15.50
N LYS A 196 20.55 -1.70 -16.40
CA LYS A 196 21.79 -1.51 -17.17
C LYS A 196 21.66 -0.18 -17.91
N LYS A 197 22.47 0.81 -17.54
CA LYS A 197 22.57 2.06 -18.30
C LYS A 197 23.33 1.72 -19.58
N ASP A 198 22.67 1.83 -20.73
CA ASP A 198 23.36 1.77 -22.01
C ASP A 198 24.30 2.98 -22.07
N ILE A 199 25.60 2.70 -21.93
CA ILE A 199 26.65 3.67 -22.19
C ILE A 199 26.65 3.85 -23.70
N ALA A 200 26.14 4.97 -24.17
CA ALA A 200 26.27 5.40 -25.55
C ALA A 200 27.77 5.54 -25.86
N THR A 201 28.32 4.59 -26.61
CA THR A 201 29.65 4.68 -27.21
C THR A 201 29.63 5.81 -28.24
N LEU A 202 30.04 6.99 -27.81
CA LEU A 202 30.56 8.05 -28.68
C LEU A 202 31.98 7.65 -29.08
N GLU A 203 32.14 7.05 -30.25
CA GLU A 203 33.44 7.00 -30.93
C GLU A 203 33.30 7.50 -32.38
N THR A 204 33.66 8.77 -32.54
CA THR A 204 34.54 9.33 -33.58
C THR A 204 34.29 8.97 -35.05
N HIS A 205 33.50 9.81 -35.75
CA HIS A 205 33.70 10.08 -37.18
C HIS A 205 34.76 11.18 -37.32
N VAL A 206 36.00 10.81 -37.62
CA VAL A 206 37.02 11.73 -38.10
C VAL A 206 36.74 12.02 -39.57
N VAL A 207 36.31 13.24 -39.85
CA VAL A 207 36.29 13.83 -41.19
C VAL A 207 37.74 14.04 -41.62
N THR A 208 38.18 13.35 -42.67
CA THR A 208 39.36 13.77 -43.44
C THR A 208 38.89 14.22 -44.81
N ASP A 209 38.85 15.54 -44.94
CA ASP A 209 38.74 16.30 -46.16
C ASP A 209 40.05 16.17 -46.93
N GLN A 210 40.04 15.61 -48.14
CA GLN A 210 41.12 15.77 -49.11
C GLN A 210 40.55 16.00 -50.51
N THR A 211 40.85 17.21 -50.98
CA THR A 211 40.57 17.84 -52.28
C THR A 211 41.19 17.07 -53.45
N PRO A 212 40.56 17.02 -54.63
CA PRO A 212 41.22 16.54 -55.85
C PRO A 212 41.97 17.69 -56.52
N LEU A 213 43.25 17.48 -56.84
CA LEU A 213 43.98 18.31 -57.79
C LEU A 213 44.76 17.40 -58.76
N GLN A 214 44.53 17.71 -60.04
CA GLN A 214 45.10 17.22 -61.30
C GLN A 214 44.49 15.95 -61.90
#